data_AF-A0A4P9ZRH8-F1
#
_entry.id   AF-A0A4P9ZRH8-F1
#
_cell.length_a   1.000
_cell.length_b   1.000
_cell.length_c   1.000
_cell.angle_alpha   90.00
_cell.angle_beta   90.00
_cell.angle_gamma   90.00
#
_symmetry.space_group_name_H-M   'P 1'
#
loop_
_entity.id
_entity.type
_entity.pdbx_description
1 polymer ?
#
loop_
_entity_poly.entity_id
_entity_poly.type
_entity_poly.pdbx_seq_one_letter_code
_entity_poly.pdbx_strand_id
1 'polypeptide(L)'
;QPHILAYGDRETNAYLAVRFVPTFGVLANLFTELRTRLPQFEPRTMLDFGTGPGTAFWAAHHAWGASPASASQSKPSTSKGVQEGLGIDISESMLQAAEGIYADHSNPESEMAHEASPIPRLEFQRYLTYGEQGRTYDMVVSAFTLSELPSDVIRQNTLETLWAKTNDILVLVDRGTTAGFKMMHEAREHFIKLAQKEAGSSVAGCHIVAPCPHERACPLIGTTSWCHFSQQIQRPRFMMNVKKGKDNTEDVQYTYLILRRGPRPSATPSSPSSTASTSTVPQRLTLPDTEFESSAYEWSRMVFPPLKRGGHIITDSCTEQGQIIRRTFTKNDGRGDVWKDVRKIMWGDLLPY
;
A
#
# COMPACT_ATOMS: atom_id res chain seq x y z
N GLN A 1 -32.02 0.84 3.29
CA GLN A 1 -31.04 0.26 4.25
C GLN A 1 -29.77 -0.01 3.46
N PRO A 2 -28.57 0.41 3.90
CA PRO A 2 -27.35 -0.03 3.25
C PRO A 2 -27.34 -1.57 3.27
N HIS A 3 -27.06 -2.20 2.13
CA HIS A 3 -26.95 -3.65 2.04
C HIS A 3 -25.76 -4.07 2.89
N ILE A 4 -26.03 -4.68 4.05
CA ILE A 4 -24.99 -5.31 4.86
C ILE A 4 -24.55 -6.55 4.07
N LEU A 5 -23.31 -6.53 3.57
CA LEU A 5 -22.70 -7.68 2.91
C LEU A 5 -22.40 -8.73 3.98
N ALA A 6 -23.08 -9.86 3.91
CA ALA A 6 -22.79 -11.04 4.72
C ALA A 6 -22.19 -12.11 3.81
N TYR A 7 -20.97 -12.56 4.12
CA TYR A 7 -20.29 -13.58 3.34
C TYR A 7 -20.60 -14.97 3.94
N GLY A 8 -21.41 -15.76 3.24
CA GLY A 8 -21.54 -17.21 3.43
C GLY A 8 -20.76 -17.98 2.36
N ASP A 9 -20.87 -19.31 2.33
CA ASP A 9 -20.00 -20.15 1.50
C ASP A 9 -20.03 -19.81 0.02
N ARG A 10 -21.21 -19.44 -0.50
CA ARG A 10 -21.35 -19.03 -1.90
C ARG A 10 -20.62 -17.72 -2.17
N GLU A 11 -20.82 -16.73 -1.32
CA GLU A 11 -20.22 -15.40 -1.45
C GLU A 11 -18.71 -15.47 -1.25
N THR A 12 -18.23 -16.29 -0.32
CA THR A 12 -16.81 -16.57 -0.09
C THR A 12 -16.17 -17.19 -1.33
N ASN A 13 -16.77 -18.23 -1.92
CA ASN A 13 -16.28 -18.85 -3.15
C ASN A 13 -16.25 -17.86 -4.33
N ALA A 14 -17.29 -17.02 -4.46
CA ALA A 14 -17.31 -15.97 -5.46
C ALA A 14 -16.22 -14.92 -5.21
N TYR A 15 -15.96 -14.55 -3.94
CA TYR A 15 -14.88 -13.64 -3.57
C TYR A 15 -13.52 -14.23 -3.93
N LEU A 16 -13.25 -15.49 -3.56
CA LEU A 16 -12.02 -16.19 -3.90
C LEU A 16 -11.77 -16.18 -5.42
N ALA A 17 -12.79 -16.54 -6.19
CA ALA A 17 -12.70 -16.61 -7.65
C ALA A 17 -12.43 -15.24 -8.31
N VAL A 18 -13.03 -14.17 -7.78
CA VAL A 18 -13.09 -12.87 -8.47
C VAL A 18 -12.14 -11.83 -7.86
N ARG A 19 -11.93 -11.84 -6.55
CA ARG A 19 -11.27 -10.77 -5.78
C ARG A 19 -9.93 -11.16 -5.20
N PHE A 20 -9.65 -12.44 -4.94
CA PHE A 20 -8.38 -12.88 -4.35
C PHE A 20 -7.17 -12.37 -5.14
N VAL A 21 -7.12 -12.64 -6.46
CA VAL A 21 -6.00 -12.22 -7.33
C VAL A 21 -5.88 -10.69 -7.46
N PRO A 22 -6.97 -9.93 -7.73
CA PRO A 22 -6.95 -8.47 -7.64
C PRO A 22 -6.41 -7.91 -6.32
N THR A 23 -6.90 -8.42 -5.19
CA THR A 23 -6.48 -7.97 -3.85
C THR A 23 -5.01 -8.28 -3.62
N PHE A 24 -4.54 -9.47 -3.98
CA PHE A 24 -3.12 -9.84 -3.93
C PHE A 24 -2.27 -8.88 -4.76
N GLY A 25 -2.64 -8.61 -6.02
CA GLY A 25 -1.85 -7.75 -6.90
C GLY A 25 -1.69 -6.33 -6.37
N VAL A 26 -2.77 -5.74 -5.83
CA VAL A 26 -2.73 -4.40 -5.21
C VAL A 26 -1.81 -4.40 -3.98
N LEU A 27 -1.98 -5.37 -3.07
CA LEU A 27 -1.18 -5.42 -1.84
C LEU A 27 0.29 -5.76 -2.10
N ALA A 28 0.58 -6.66 -3.04
CA ALA A 28 1.94 -6.99 -3.44
C ALA A 28 2.68 -5.77 -4.01
N ASN A 29 2.00 -4.97 -4.85
CA ASN A 29 2.54 -3.72 -5.35
C ASN A 29 2.82 -2.70 -4.22
N LEU A 30 1.84 -2.50 -3.33
CA LEU A 30 1.98 -1.58 -2.19
C LEU A 30 3.08 -1.98 -1.21
N PHE A 31 3.20 -3.28 -0.89
CA PHE A 31 4.23 -3.77 0.01
C PHE A 31 5.62 -3.75 -0.64
N THR A 32 5.71 -3.99 -1.94
CA THR A 32 6.97 -3.82 -2.69
C THR A 32 7.40 -2.35 -2.71
N GLU A 33 6.44 -1.43 -2.95
CA GLU A 33 6.68 0.01 -2.85
C GLU A 33 7.14 0.39 -1.43
N LEU A 34 6.47 -0.10 -0.40
CA LEU A 34 6.81 0.15 1.00
C LEU A 34 8.22 -0.36 1.35
N ARG A 35 8.56 -1.60 0.99
CA ARG A 35 9.90 -2.17 1.18
C ARG A 35 10.98 -1.38 0.43
N THR A 36 10.66 -0.85 -0.75
CA THR A 36 11.59 -0.04 -1.54
C THR A 36 11.80 1.34 -0.90
N ARG A 37 10.74 1.96 -0.37
CA ARG A 37 10.82 3.27 0.30
C ARG A 37 11.46 3.18 1.68
N LEU A 38 11.24 2.08 2.40
CA LEU A 38 11.74 1.83 3.75
C LEU A 38 12.56 0.53 3.76
N PRO A 39 13.80 0.50 3.22
CA PRO A 39 14.60 -0.71 3.12
C PRO A 39 14.90 -1.39 4.46
N GLN A 40 14.90 -0.61 5.55
CA GLN A 40 15.14 -1.11 6.91
C GLN A 40 13.89 -1.67 7.58
N PHE A 41 12.70 -1.45 7.01
CA PHE A 41 11.45 -1.93 7.56
C PHE A 41 11.22 -3.41 7.18
N GLU A 42 11.33 -4.27 8.19
CA GLU A 42 11.08 -5.71 8.07
C GLU A 42 10.06 -6.15 9.13
N PRO A 43 8.75 -6.19 8.81
CA PRO A 43 7.73 -6.51 9.80
C PRO A 43 7.87 -7.96 10.26
N ARG A 44 7.93 -8.19 11.58
CA ARG A 44 7.94 -9.54 12.18
C ARG A 44 6.54 -9.97 12.59
N THR A 45 5.71 -9.02 12.99
CA THR A 45 4.34 -9.23 13.44
C THR A 45 3.37 -8.46 12.54
N MET A 46 2.29 -9.10 12.13
CA MET A 46 1.29 -8.48 11.26
C MET A 46 -0.15 -8.76 11.74
N LEU A 47 -0.98 -7.72 11.77
CA LEU A 47 -2.44 -7.84 11.96
C LEU A 47 -3.14 -7.46 10.64
N ASP A 48 -4.03 -8.31 10.16
CA ASP A 48 -4.87 -8.05 8.99
C ASP A 48 -6.34 -7.96 9.39
N PHE A 49 -6.94 -6.78 9.30
CA PHE A 49 -8.32 -6.51 9.71
C PHE A 49 -9.29 -6.49 8.52
N GLY A 50 -10.34 -7.30 8.62
CA GLY A 50 -11.13 -7.71 7.45
C GLY A 50 -10.29 -8.60 6.54
N THR A 51 -9.61 -9.59 7.13
CA THR A 51 -8.62 -10.42 6.43
C THR A 51 -9.22 -11.23 5.28
N GLY A 52 -10.53 -11.47 5.32
CA GLY A 52 -11.22 -12.34 4.38
C GLY A 52 -10.53 -13.70 4.29
N PRO A 53 -10.12 -14.14 3.10
CA PRO A 53 -9.40 -15.40 2.89
C PRO A 53 -7.88 -15.29 3.19
N GLY A 54 -7.43 -14.29 3.93
CA GLY A 54 -6.01 -14.13 4.32
C GLY A 54 -5.11 -13.64 3.18
N THR A 55 -5.60 -12.81 2.26
CA THR A 55 -4.82 -12.41 1.07
C THR A 55 -3.61 -11.53 1.40
N ALA A 56 -3.70 -10.69 2.44
CA ALA A 56 -2.63 -9.74 2.76
C ALA A 56 -1.34 -10.44 3.23
N PHE A 57 -1.44 -11.56 3.94
CA PHE A 57 -0.28 -12.32 4.38
C PHE A 57 0.50 -12.95 3.21
N TRP A 58 -0.18 -13.42 2.16
CA TRP A 58 0.47 -13.86 0.91
C TRP A 58 1.25 -12.72 0.25
N ALA A 59 0.65 -11.54 0.16
CA ALA A 59 1.32 -10.35 -0.37
C ALA A 59 2.51 -9.92 0.49
N ALA A 60 2.41 -10.03 1.81
CA ALA A 60 3.51 -9.71 2.73
C ALA A 60 4.65 -10.73 2.59
N HIS A 61 4.34 -12.02 2.45
CA HIS A 61 5.35 -13.04 2.16
C HIS A 61 6.05 -12.79 0.82
N HIS A 62 5.31 -12.42 -0.23
CA HIS A 62 5.92 -12.03 -1.50
C HIS A 62 6.90 -10.85 -1.34
N ALA A 63 6.54 -9.85 -0.54
CA ALA A 63 7.36 -8.65 -0.34
C ALA A 63 8.56 -8.87 0.60
N TRP A 64 8.44 -9.66 1.68
CA TRP A 64 9.51 -9.80 2.69
C TRP A 64 9.96 -11.25 2.99
N GLY A 65 9.12 -12.25 2.73
CA GLY A 65 9.37 -13.65 3.06
C GLY A 65 10.01 -14.48 1.93
N ALA A 66 9.80 -14.08 0.68
CA ALA A 66 10.40 -14.72 -0.47
C ALA A 66 11.91 -14.41 -0.50
N SER A 67 12.73 -15.44 -0.27
CA SER A 67 14.16 -15.42 -0.64
C SER A 67 14.41 -16.27 -1.89
N PRO A 68 13.93 -15.88 -3.07
CA PRO A 68 14.59 -16.27 -4.30
C PRO A 68 15.70 -15.24 -4.54
N ALA A 69 16.86 -15.70 -4.97
CA ALA A 69 17.93 -14.86 -5.48
C ALA A 69 17.35 -13.72 -6.36
N SER A 70 17.19 -12.53 -5.79
CA SER A 70 16.92 -11.34 -6.56
C SER A 70 18.15 -11.14 -7.43
N ALA A 71 17.99 -11.44 -8.72
CA ALA A 71 19.05 -11.40 -9.73
C ALA A 71 19.72 -10.01 -9.89
N SER A 72 19.39 -9.03 -9.04
CA SER A 72 19.98 -7.70 -9.04
C SER A 72 20.29 -7.11 -7.66
N GLN A 73 20.13 -7.85 -6.54
CA GLN A 73 20.49 -7.33 -5.21
C GLN A 73 21.81 -7.96 -4.74
N SER A 74 22.83 -7.14 -4.53
CA SER A 74 24.20 -7.51 -4.16
C SER A 74 24.37 -8.00 -2.71
N LYS A 75 23.28 -8.23 -1.96
CA LYS A 75 23.32 -8.84 -0.63
C LYS A 75 22.23 -9.90 -0.47
N PRO A 76 22.55 -11.10 0.04
CA PRO A 76 21.53 -12.07 0.42
C PRO A 76 20.64 -11.47 1.51
N SER A 77 19.32 -11.51 1.29
CA SER A 77 18.34 -11.07 2.28
C SER A 77 18.37 -12.03 3.47
N THR A 78 18.81 -11.54 4.63
CA THR A 78 18.67 -12.24 5.92
C THR A 78 17.28 -12.02 6.54
N SER A 79 16.40 -11.28 5.87
CA SER A 79 15.05 -11.05 6.38
C SER A 79 14.31 -12.38 6.47
N LYS A 80 13.64 -12.60 7.60
CA LYS A 80 12.69 -13.72 7.70
C LYS A 80 11.26 -13.27 7.39
N GLY A 81 11.06 -12.00 7.04
CA GLY A 81 9.73 -11.39 6.90
C GLY A 81 8.86 -11.57 8.14
N VAL A 82 7.54 -11.60 7.89
CA VAL A 82 6.51 -11.80 8.91
C VAL A 82 6.61 -13.20 9.48
N GLN A 83 6.79 -13.30 10.79
CA GLN A 83 6.91 -14.55 11.54
C GLN A 83 5.61 -14.91 12.25
N GLU A 84 4.78 -13.92 12.52
CA GLU A 84 3.55 -14.05 13.27
C GLU A 84 2.47 -13.15 12.70
N GLY A 85 1.29 -13.73 12.45
CA GLY A 85 0.17 -13.07 11.83
C GLY A 85 -1.12 -13.33 12.60
N LEU A 86 -1.96 -12.31 12.73
CA LEU A 86 -3.34 -12.44 13.19
C LEU A 86 -4.28 -11.88 12.12
N GLY A 87 -5.11 -12.73 11.52
CA GLY A 87 -6.16 -12.35 10.60
C GLY A 87 -7.51 -12.24 11.32
N ILE A 88 -8.17 -11.09 11.21
CA ILE A 88 -9.49 -10.85 11.81
C ILE A 88 -10.55 -10.66 10.74
N ASP A 89 -11.62 -11.45 10.77
CA ASP A 89 -12.80 -11.25 9.90
C ASP A 89 -14.09 -11.67 10.60
N ILE A 90 -15.17 -10.91 10.41
CA ILE A 90 -16.47 -11.23 11.02
C ILE A 90 -17.12 -12.48 10.39
N SER A 91 -16.77 -12.80 9.14
CA SER A 91 -17.30 -13.94 8.39
C SER A 91 -16.51 -15.21 8.70
N GLU A 92 -17.18 -16.15 9.35
CA GLU A 92 -16.63 -17.49 9.62
C GLU A 92 -16.31 -18.26 8.33
N SER A 93 -17.13 -18.11 7.28
CA SER A 93 -16.89 -18.74 5.98
C SER A 93 -15.59 -18.25 5.33
N MET A 94 -15.30 -16.94 5.43
CA MET A 94 -14.02 -16.38 4.95
C MET A 94 -12.82 -16.92 5.73
N LEU A 95 -12.94 -17.02 7.06
CA LEU A 95 -11.87 -17.56 7.90
C LEU A 95 -11.62 -19.04 7.63
N GLN A 96 -12.66 -19.86 7.46
CA GLN A 96 -12.52 -21.27 7.07
C GLN A 96 -11.85 -21.41 5.70
N ALA A 97 -12.19 -20.55 4.74
CA ALA A 97 -11.49 -20.51 3.45
C ALA A 97 -10.02 -20.12 3.60
N ALA A 98 -9.70 -19.16 4.48
CA ALA A 98 -8.32 -18.81 4.79
C ALA A 98 -7.59 -20.02 5.39
N GLU A 99 -8.11 -20.61 6.45
CA GLU A 99 -7.53 -21.80 7.09
C GLU A 99 -7.27 -22.93 6.08
N GLY A 100 -8.23 -23.22 5.20
CA GLY A 100 -8.08 -24.21 4.14
C GLY A 100 -6.93 -23.90 3.16
N ILE A 101 -6.87 -22.67 2.65
CA ILE A 101 -5.81 -22.23 1.71
C ILE A 101 -4.42 -22.36 2.33
N TYR A 102 -4.28 -22.03 3.61
CA TYR A 102 -3.00 -22.07 4.32
C TYR A 102 -2.63 -23.49 4.78
N ALA A 103 -3.60 -24.31 5.18
CA ALA A 103 -3.39 -25.70 5.53
C ALA A 103 -2.91 -26.53 4.32
N ASP A 104 -3.53 -26.35 3.14
CA ASP A 104 -3.16 -27.06 1.92
C ASP A 104 -1.72 -26.77 1.45
N HIS A 105 -1.20 -25.56 1.70
CA HIS A 105 0.20 -25.22 1.42
C HIS A 105 1.17 -25.86 2.42
N SER A 106 0.72 -26.14 3.64
CA SER A 106 1.55 -26.80 4.66
C SER A 106 1.59 -28.33 4.53
N ASN A 107 0.75 -28.92 3.67
CA ASN A 107 0.66 -30.36 3.47
C ASN A 107 1.75 -30.87 2.52
N PRO A 108 2.72 -31.68 2.96
CA PRO A 108 3.81 -32.19 2.10
C PRO A 108 3.36 -33.14 0.98
N GLU A 109 2.11 -33.63 0.99
CA GLU A 109 1.55 -34.52 -0.04
C GLU A 109 0.77 -33.77 -1.15
N SER A 110 0.59 -32.45 -1.02
CA SER A 110 -0.07 -31.62 -2.04
C SER A 110 0.84 -31.43 -3.27
N GLU A 111 0.29 -31.46 -4.49
CA GLU A 111 1.04 -31.07 -5.70
C GLU A 111 1.51 -29.59 -5.64
N MET A 112 0.94 -28.78 -4.74
CA MET A 112 1.32 -27.38 -4.47
C MET A 112 2.20 -27.23 -3.22
N ALA A 113 2.61 -28.32 -2.56
CA ALA A 113 3.37 -28.38 -1.31
C ALA A 113 4.82 -27.87 -1.35
N HIS A 114 5.21 -27.15 -2.40
CA HIS A 114 6.62 -26.85 -2.63
C HIS A 114 7.18 -25.75 -1.72
N GLU A 115 6.33 -25.03 -0.98
CA GLU A 115 6.75 -23.99 -0.03
C GLU A 115 5.94 -24.08 1.27
N ALA A 116 6.62 -24.07 2.42
CA ALA A 116 5.98 -24.05 3.74
C ALA A 116 5.00 -22.86 3.87
N SER A 117 4.05 -22.93 4.81
CA SER A 117 3.13 -21.82 5.11
C SER A 117 3.88 -20.49 5.08
N PRO A 118 3.40 -19.50 4.30
CA PRO A 118 4.12 -18.25 4.08
C PRO A 118 4.42 -17.50 5.39
N ILE A 119 3.60 -17.72 6.42
CA ILE A 119 3.75 -17.19 7.76
C ILE A 119 3.80 -18.35 8.79
N PRO A 120 4.88 -18.49 9.59
CA PRO A 120 5.04 -19.61 10.53
C PRO A 120 3.99 -19.73 11.64
N ARG A 121 3.57 -18.61 12.25
CA ARG A 121 2.53 -18.58 13.29
C ARG A 121 1.38 -17.70 12.82
N LEU A 122 0.42 -18.29 12.13
CA LEU A 122 -0.74 -17.57 11.60
C LEU A 122 -2.00 -18.06 12.28
N GLU A 123 -2.75 -17.12 12.85
CA GLU A 123 -4.05 -17.37 13.46
C GLU A 123 -5.15 -16.56 12.77
N PHE A 124 -6.33 -17.15 12.70
CA PHE A 124 -7.54 -16.53 12.18
C PHE A 124 -8.60 -16.50 13.28
N GLN A 125 -9.17 -15.32 13.54
CA GLN A 125 -10.16 -15.15 14.61
C GLN A 125 -11.26 -14.20 14.18
N ARG A 126 -12.47 -14.35 14.74
CA ARG A 126 -13.61 -13.51 14.36
C ARG A 126 -13.56 -12.10 14.92
N TYR A 127 -12.95 -11.96 16.09
CA TYR A 127 -12.91 -10.72 16.86
C TYR A 127 -11.56 -10.60 17.55
N LEU A 128 -11.14 -9.36 17.80
CA LEU A 128 -10.02 -9.10 18.70
C LEU A 128 -10.41 -9.53 20.12
N THR A 129 -9.78 -10.59 20.62
CA THR A 129 -10.09 -11.15 21.94
C THR A 129 -9.51 -10.28 23.06
N TYR A 130 -10.01 -10.46 24.29
CA TYR A 130 -9.53 -9.70 25.45
C TYR A 130 -8.04 -9.96 25.77
N GLY A 131 -7.51 -11.15 25.45
CA GLY A 131 -6.08 -11.47 25.61
C GLY A 131 -5.16 -10.71 24.67
N GLU A 132 -5.69 -10.15 23.58
CA GLU A 132 -4.96 -9.28 22.67
C GLU A 132 -4.87 -7.83 23.20
N GLN A 133 -5.54 -7.46 24.30
CA GLN A 133 -5.48 -6.10 24.87
C GLN A 133 -4.02 -5.67 25.14
N GLY A 134 -3.59 -4.54 24.58
CA GLY A 134 -2.22 -4.03 24.71
C GLY A 134 -1.18 -4.61 23.74
N ARG A 135 -1.48 -5.72 23.04
CA ARG A 135 -0.61 -6.22 21.97
C ARG A 135 -0.62 -5.29 20.77
N THR A 136 0.56 -5.00 20.23
CA THR A 136 0.77 -4.25 18.98
C THR A 136 1.50 -5.11 17.95
N TYR A 137 1.44 -4.67 16.69
CA TYR A 137 1.99 -5.35 15.52
C TYR A 137 2.86 -4.38 14.72
N ASP A 138 3.99 -4.85 14.20
CA ASP A 138 4.90 -4.03 13.38
C ASP A 138 4.17 -3.46 12.17
N MET A 139 3.27 -4.25 11.57
CA MET A 139 2.38 -3.82 10.50
C MET A 139 0.93 -4.16 10.77
N VAL A 140 0.04 -3.18 10.67
CA VAL A 140 -1.41 -3.39 10.66
C VAL A 140 -1.94 -3.07 9.27
N VAL A 141 -2.79 -3.94 8.73
CA VAL A 141 -3.36 -3.80 7.39
C VAL A 141 -4.89 -3.85 7.48
N SER A 142 -5.56 -3.00 6.72
CA SER A 142 -7.00 -3.08 6.48
C SER A 142 -7.25 -2.83 4.99
N ALA A 143 -7.46 -3.90 4.24
CA ALA A 143 -7.56 -3.87 2.79
C ALA A 143 -8.98 -4.13 2.29
N PHE A 144 -9.58 -3.12 1.65
CA PHE A 144 -10.96 -3.15 1.12
C PHE A 144 -12.06 -3.33 2.17
N THR A 145 -11.74 -3.10 3.45
CA THR A 145 -12.65 -3.30 4.59
C THR A 145 -13.45 -2.04 4.96
N LEU A 146 -12.86 -0.84 4.86
CA LEU A 146 -13.50 0.39 5.37
C LEU A 146 -14.84 0.68 4.69
N SER A 147 -14.93 0.46 3.38
CA SER A 147 -16.17 0.59 2.60
C SER A 147 -17.22 -0.49 2.88
N GLU A 148 -16.89 -1.53 3.64
CA GLU A 148 -17.83 -2.58 4.08
C GLU A 148 -18.36 -2.32 5.50
N LEU A 149 -17.79 -1.35 6.21
CA LEU A 149 -18.27 -0.95 7.52
C LEU A 149 -19.57 -0.14 7.40
N PRO A 150 -20.59 -0.41 8.24
CA PRO A 150 -21.95 0.06 8.00
C PRO A 150 -22.19 1.53 8.37
N SER A 151 -21.27 2.19 9.08
CA SER A 151 -21.41 3.59 9.47
C SER A 151 -20.08 4.31 9.66
N ASP A 152 -20.13 5.63 9.54
CA ASP A 152 -18.98 6.53 9.72
C ASP A 152 -18.39 6.44 11.14
N VAL A 153 -19.26 6.27 12.14
CA VAL A 153 -18.86 6.09 13.54
C VAL A 153 -18.07 4.79 13.73
N ILE A 154 -18.54 3.69 13.12
CA ILE A 154 -17.83 2.40 13.20
C ILE A 154 -16.51 2.49 12.45
N ARG A 155 -16.48 3.14 11.28
CA ARG A 155 -15.22 3.40 10.55
C ARG A 155 -14.22 4.16 11.42
N GLN A 156 -14.65 5.24 12.08
CA GLN A 156 -13.76 6.03 12.94
C GLN A 156 -13.23 5.22 14.13
N ASN A 157 -14.09 4.52 14.87
CA ASN A 157 -13.67 3.69 16.00
C ASN A 157 -12.72 2.56 15.55
N THR A 158 -12.94 2.04 14.34
CA THR A 158 -12.05 1.03 13.74
C THR A 158 -10.68 1.63 13.46
N LEU A 159 -10.59 2.82 12.85
CA LEU A 159 -9.30 3.50 12.61
C LEU A 159 -8.52 3.73 13.91
N GLU A 160 -9.19 4.18 14.97
CA GLU A 160 -8.59 4.37 16.29
C GLU A 160 -8.08 3.05 16.89
N THR A 161 -8.86 1.98 16.75
CA THR A 161 -8.49 0.62 17.20
C THR A 161 -7.28 0.08 16.42
N LEU A 162 -7.29 0.19 15.08
CA LEU A 162 -6.18 -0.26 14.24
C LEU A 162 -4.90 0.52 14.53
N TRP A 163 -5.01 1.82 14.75
CA TRP A 163 -3.87 2.64 15.15
C TRP A 163 -3.31 2.21 16.51
N ALA A 164 -4.17 1.97 17.50
CA ALA A 164 -3.74 1.47 18.81
C ALA A 164 -3.02 0.11 18.73
N LYS A 165 -3.31 -0.69 17.69
CA LYS A 165 -2.62 -1.96 17.39
C LYS A 165 -1.35 -1.80 16.57
N THR A 166 -1.08 -0.62 16.04
CA THR A 166 0.08 -0.38 15.18
C THR A 166 1.30 -0.05 16.02
N ASN A 167 2.39 -0.80 15.85
CA ASN A 167 3.71 -0.51 16.42
C ASN A 167 4.54 0.40 15.50
N ASP A 168 4.59 0.12 14.19
CA ASP A 168 5.33 0.94 13.22
C ASP A 168 4.42 1.41 12.06
N ILE A 169 3.92 0.51 11.21
CA ILE A 169 3.20 0.86 9.97
C ILE A 169 1.71 0.48 10.02
N LEU A 170 0.84 1.42 9.62
CA LEU A 170 -0.57 1.16 9.31
C LEU A 170 -0.81 1.33 7.80
N VAL A 171 -1.34 0.30 7.15
CA VAL A 171 -1.70 0.29 5.72
C VAL A 171 -3.22 0.20 5.59
N LEU A 172 -3.81 1.23 4.99
CA LEU A 172 -5.23 1.28 4.64
C LEU A 172 -5.37 1.23 3.13
N VAL A 173 -6.23 0.36 2.60
CA VAL A 173 -6.53 0.26 1.17
C VAL A 173 -8.04 0.17 0.98
N ASP A 174 -8.58 0.83 -0.02
CA ASP A 174 -9.98 0.69 -0.41
C ASP A 174 -10.16 0.83 -1.93
N ARG A 175 -11.39 0.64 -2.39
CA ARG A 175 -11.84 0.74 -3.78
C ARG A 175 -11.49 2.13 -4.33
N GLY A 176 -10.94 2.17 -5.54
CA GLY A 176 -10.56 3.42 -6.22
C GLY A 176 -11.76 4.19 -6.79
N THR A 177 -12.85 4.28 -6.03
CA THR A 177 -14.08 5.01 -6.37
C THR A 177 -14.10 6.37 -5.68
N THR A 178 -15.03 7.24 -6.06
CA THR A 178 -15.26 8.52 -5.36
C THR A 178 -15.62 8.33 -3.89
N ALA A 179 -16.43 7.31 -3.57
CA ALA A 179 -16.77 6.94 -2.21
C ALA A 179 -15.54 6.45 -1.42
N GLY A 180 -14.73 5.57 -2.01
CA GLY A 180 -13.49 5.09 -1.40
C GLY A 180 -12.50 6.22 -1.14
N PHE A 181 -12.31 7.12 -2.10
CA PHE A 181 -11.49 8.32 -1.92
C PHE A 181 -11.98 9.20 -0.78
N LYS A 182 -13.30 9.42 -0.65
CA LYS A 182 -13.87 10.18 0.46
C LYS A 182 -13.54 9.54 1.82
N MET A 183 -13.72 8.22 1.95
CA MET A 183 -13.40 7.50 3.20
C MET A 183 -11.90 7.55 3.51
N MET A 184 -11.05 7.39 2.50
CA MET A 184 -9.60 7.48 2.67
C MET A 184 -9.14 8.89 3.04
N HIS A 185 -9.79 9.92 2.48
CA HIS A 185 -9.56 11.31 2.84
C HIS A 185 -9.98 11.60 4.28
N GLU A 186 -11.14 11.11 4.73
CA GLU A 186 -11.59 11.22 6.13
C GLU A 186 -10.58 10.57 7.10
N ALA A 187 -10.09 9.36 6.76
CA ALA A 187 -9.04 8.69 7.54
C ALA A 187 -7.75 9.52 7.59
N ARG A 188 -7.32 10.06 6.44
CA ARG A 188 -6.15 10.94 6.35
C ARG A 188 -6.28 12.16 7.26
N GLU A 189 -7.41 12.86 7.21
CA GLU A 189 -7.65 14.05 8.04
C GLU A 189 -7.70 13.72 9.54
N HIS A 190 -8.24 12.55 9.90
CA HIS A 190 -8.22 12.06 11.28
C HIS A 190 -6.78 11.91 11.79
N PHE A 191 -5.91 11.23 11.04
CA PHE A 191 -4.52 10.99 11.46
C PHE A 191 -3.65 12.24 11.47
N ILE A 192 -3.88 13.19 10.55
CA ILE A 192 -3.20 14.49 10.58
C ILE A 192 -3.56 15.25 11.86
N LYS A 193 -4.85 15.29 12.24
CA LYS A 193 -5.29 15.92 13.48
C LYS A 193 -4.74 15.21 14.71
N LEU A 194 -4.64 13.88 14.68
CA LEU A 194 -4.04 13.11 15.76
C LEU A 194 -2.55 13.47 15.92
N ALA A 195 -1.78 13.45 14.83
CA ALA A 195 -0.37 13.84 14.85
C ALA A 195 -0.14 15.26 15.39
N GLN A 196 -1.00 16.21 15.00
CA GLN A 196 -0.94 17.59 15.50
C GLN A 196 -1.21 17.69 17.02
N LYS A 197 -2.13 16.88 17.55
CA LYS A 197 -2.39 16.81 19.00
C LYS A 197 -1.23 16.18 19.76
N GLU A 198 -0.57 15.19 19.17
CA GLU A 198 0.54 14.45 19.77
C GLU A 198 1.89 15.16 19.66
N ALA A 199 2.03 16.16 18.78
CA ALA A 199 3.27 16.90 18.48
C ALA A 199 3.92 17.64 19.68
N GLY A 200 3.25 17.72 20.83
CA GLY A 200 3.79 18.25 22.08
C GLY A 200 3.71 17.29 23.26
N SER A 201 3.36 16.01 23.02
CA SER A 201 3.26 14.98 24.04
C SER A 201 4.47 14.06 24.04
N SER A 202 4.62 13.22 25.07
CA SER A 202 5.61 12.14 25.10
C SER A 202 5.26 10.96 24.19
N VAL A 203 4.06 10.95 23.58
CA VAL A 203 3.61 9.91 22.66
C VAL A 203 4.15 10.18 21.27
N ALA A 204 4.75 9.17 20.65
CA ALA A 204 5.20 9.25 19.27
C ALA A 204 3.99 9.47 18.35
N GLY A 205 3.98 10.62 17.65
CA GLY A 205 2.97 10.99 16.66
C GLY A 205 2.94 10.07 15.44
N CYS A 206 2.39 10.54 14.32
CA CYS A 206 2.46 9.81 13.05
C CYS A 206 2.75 10.73 11.87
N HIS A 207 3.15 10.13 10.76
CA HIS A 207 3.30 10.81 9.49
C HIS A 207 2.87 9.93 8.32
N ILE A 208 2.59 10.56 7.18
CA ILE A 208 2.18 9.84 5.96
C ILE A 208 3.44 9.37 5.22
N VAL A 209 3.52 8.07 4.95
CA VAL A 209 4.56 7.48 4.08
C VAL A 209 4.16 7.57 2.61
N ALA A 210 2.90 7.28 2.31
CA ALA A 210 2.35 7.28 0.96
C ALA A 210 0.81 7.34 1.00
N PRO A 211 0.11 7.75 -0.08
CA PRO A 211 0.64 8.29 -1.33
C PRO A 211 1.01 9.76 -1.27
N CYS A 212 0.48 10.51 -0.30
CA CYS A 212 0.66 11.96 -0.23
C CYS A 212 2.06 12.33 0.30
N PRO A 213 2.84 13.17 -0.41
CA PRO A 213 4.12 13.67 0.08
C PRO A 213 3.98 14.82 1.10
N HIS A 214 2.80 14.96 1.70
CA HIS A 214 2.46 16.08 2.59
C HIS A 214 1.33 15.74 3.56
N GLU A 215 1.29 16.42 4.71
CA GLU A 215 0.15 16.48 5.64
C GLU A 215 -0.71 17.76 5.48
N ARG A 216 -0.55 18.51 4.38
CA ARG A 216 -1.42 19.66 4.04
C ARG A 216 -2.81 19.24 3.55
N ALA A 217 -3.75 20.16 3.34
CA ALA A 217 -5.04 19.85 2.72
C ALA A 217 -4.84 19.15 1.35
N CYS A 218 -5.66 18.14 1.05
CA CYS A 218 -5.57 17.41 -0.22
C CYS A 218 -6.06 18.30 -1.39
N PRO A 219 -5.28 18.50 -2.47
CA PRO A 219 -5.69 19.39 -3.57
C PRO A 219 -6.84 18.84 -4.43
N LEU A 220 -7.17 17.54 -4.30
CA LEU A 220 -8.24 16.90 -5.05
C LEU A 220 -9.59 16.92 -4.34
N ILE A 221 -9.63 17.25 -3.05
CA ILE A 221 -10.90 17.31 -2.32
C ILE A 221 -11.79 18.43 -2.86
N GLY A 222 -13.09 18.15 -3.02
CA GLY A 222 -14.05 19.11 -3.59
C GLY A 222 -13.93 19.34 -5.10
N THR A 223 -13.02 18.65 -5.78
CA THR A 223 -12.92 18.68 -7.25
C THR A 223 -13.79 17.60 -7.90
N THR A 224 -13.87 17.58 -9.23
CA THR A 224 -14.54 16.51 -9.99
C THR A 224 -13.70 15.24 -10.13
N SER A 225 -12.42 15.29 -9.76
CA SER A 225 -11.48 14.17 -9.80
C SER A 225 -11.25 13.60 -8.39
N TRP A 226 -10.71 12.39 -8.28
CA TRP A 226 -10.38 11.76 -7.00
C TRP A 226 -9.02 11.06 -7.04
N CYS A 227 -8.34 11.04 -5.90
CA CYS A 227 -7.02 10.41 -5.78
C CYS A 227 -7.16 8.88 -5.72
N HIS A 228 -6.75 8.20 -6.79
CA HIS A 228 -6.72 6.75 -6.90
C HIS A 228 -5.57 6.32 -7.81
N PHE A 229 -5.34 5.01 -7.83
CA PHE A 229 -4.30 4.34 -8.62
C PHE A 229 -4.89 3.11 -9.27
N SER A 230 -4.14 2.52 -10.20
CA SER A 230 -4.54 1.30 -10.91
C SER A 230 -3.43 0.27 -10.88
N GLN A 231 -3.79 -0.96 -10.53
CA GLN A 231 -2.92 -2.12 -10.64
C GLN A 231 -3.45 -3.02 -11.75
N GLN A 232 -2.63 -3.24 -12.78
CA GLN A 232 -2.95 -4.25 -13.78
C GLN A 232 -2.66 -5.64 -13.21
N ILE A 233 -3.64 -6.54 -13.29
CA ILE A 233 -3.53 -7.93 -12.83
C ILE A 233 -3.82 -8.89 -13.97
N GLN A 234 -3.14 -10.03 -13.92
CA GLN A 234 -3.41 -11.15 -14.80
C GLN A 234 -4.52 -12.01 -14.22
N ARG A 235 -5.68 -12.09 -14.88
CA ARG A 235 -6.78 -12.96 -14.47
C ARG A 235 -6.53 -14.42 -14.84
N PRO A 236 -7.04 -15.36 -14.03
CA PRO A 236 -7.21 -16.74 -14.44
C PRO A 236 -8.07 -16.89 -15.70
N ARG A 237 -7.78 -17.91 -16.52
CA ARG A 237 -8.52 -18.19 -17.76
C ARG A 237 -10.02 -18.41 -17.52
N PHE A 238 -10.40 -19.07 -16.43
CA PHE A 238 -11.82 -19.31 -16.12
C PHE A 238 -12.57 -17.98 -15.89
N MET A 239 -11.95 -16.99 -15.24
CA MET A 239 -12.54 -15.67 -15.03
C MET A 239 -12.68 -14.88 -16.33
N MET A 240 -11.71 -14.98 -17.24
CA MET A 240 -11.80 -14.40 -18.58
C MET A 240 -13.03 -14.96 -19.32
N ASN A 241 -13.25 -16.28 -19.26
CA ASN A 241 -14.38 -16.95 -19.89
C ASN A 241 -15.72 -16.50 -19.29
N VAL A 242 -15.82 -16.43 -17.96
CA VAL A 242 -17.03 -15.97 -17.24
C VAL A 242 -17.36 -14.51 -17.60
N LYS A 243 -16.35 -13.63 -17.62
CA LYS A 243 -16.52 -12.22 -17.98
C LYS A 243 -16.64 -11.99 -19.50
N LYS A 244 -16.56 -13.05 -20.32
CA LYS A 244 -16.52 -12.99 -21.80
C LYS A 244 -15.47 -12.01 -22.33
N GLY A 245 -14.34 -11.92 -21.63
CA GLY A 245 -13.23 -11.03 -21.98
C GLY A 245 -12.42 -11.55 -23.16
N LYS A 246 -11.88 -10.64 -23.97
CA LYS A 246 -10.91 -10.96 -25.04
C LYS A 246 -9.47 -11.06 -24.55
N ASP A 247 -9.19 -10.36 -23.45
CA ASP A 247 -7.89 -10.32 -22.78
C ASP A 247 -8.07 -10.86 -21.35
N ASN A 248 -7.05 -11.55 -20.87
CA ASN A 248 -6.99 -12.04 -19.50
C ASN A 248 -6.44 -10.97 -18.53
N THR A 249 -6.09 -9.75 -18.96
CA THR A 249 -5.73 -8.65 -18.04
C THR A 249 -6.94 -7.87 -17.49
N GLU A 250 -6.80 -7.28 -16.30
CA GLU A 250 -7.77 -6.36 -15.71
C GLU A 250 -7.05 -5.27 -14.91
N ASP A 251 -7.52 -4.03 -15.02
CA ASP A 251 -7.03 -2.91 -14.22
C ASP A 251 -7.89 -2.73 -12.98
N VAL A 252 -7.28 -2.90 -11.81
CA VAL A 252 -7.94 -2.79 -10.50
C VAL A 252 -7.68 -1.42 -9.92
N GLN A 253 -8.73 -0.62 -9.79
CA GLN A 253 -8.64 0.71 -9.21
C GLN A 253 -8.70 0.66 -7.68
N TYR A 254 -7.76 1.33 -7.02
CA TYR A 254 -7.66 1.39 -5.57
C TYR A 254 -7.24 2.79 -5.08
N THR A 255 -7.57 3.10 -3.84
CA THR A 255 -7.03 4.24 -3.09
C THR A 255 -6.41 3.70 -1.80
N TYR A 256 -5.42 4.38 -1.25
CA TYR A 256 -4.70 3.87 -0.10
C TYR A 256 -4.08 4.99 0.73
N LEU A 257 -3.67 4.64 1.95
CA LEU A 257 -2.94 5.49 2.87
C LEU A 257 -2.00 4.61 3.70
N ILE A 258 -0.71 4.95 3.72
CA ILE A 258 0.29 4.31 4.57
C ILE A 258 0.77 5.34 5.58
N LEU A 259 0.68 4.98 6.86
CA LEU A 259 1.10 5.80 7.99
C LEU A 259 2.21 5.08 8.73
N ARG A 260 3.12 5.86 9.32
CA ARG A 260 4.18 5.35 10.19
C ARG A 260 4.17 6.09 11.51
N ARG A 261 4.46 5.39 12.61
CA ARG A 261 4.70 6.02 13.92
C ARG A 261 5.93 6.90 13.90
N GLY A 262 5.92 7.92 14.76
CA GLY A 262 7.01 8.86 14.91
C GLY A 262 6.97 10.03 13.94
N PRO A 263 7.92 10.96 14.08
CA PRO A 263 7.99 12.16 13.26
C PRO A 263 8.34 11.83 11.82
N ARG A 264 7.88 12.65 10.87
CA ARG A 264 8.31 12.57 9.48
C ARG A 264 9.82 12.81 9.38
N PRO A 265 10.59 11.95 8.70
CA PRO A 265 11.99 12.24 8.38
C PRO A 265 12.10 13.56 7.62
N SER A 266 12.96 14.47 8.08
CA SER A 266 13.32 15.67 7.33
C SER A 266 14.62 15.41 6.58
N ALA A 267 14.72 15.83 5.32
CA ALA A 267 16.01 15.83 4.65
C ALA A 267 16.98 16.70 5.48
N THR A 268 18.11 16.13 5.88
CA THR A 268 19.16 16.94 6.52
C THR A 268 19.67 17.89 5.44
N PRO A 269 19.71 19.23 5.67
CA PRO A 269 20.31 20.13 4.71
C PRO A 269 21.80 19.79 4.61
N SER A 270 22.17 19.03 3.58
CA SER A 270 23.56 18.92 3.16
C SER A 270 24.08 20.35 2.96
N SER A 271 25.21 20.67 3.58
CA SER A 271 25.80 22.02 3.61
C SER A 271 25.75 22.73 2.24
N PRO A 272 25.58 24.07 2.19
CA PRO A 272 25.39 24.79 0.94
C PRO A 272 26.70 24.83 0.14
N SER A 273 26.94 23.84 -0.71
CA SER A 273 27.85 24.00 -1.83
C SER A 273 27.12 24.75 -2.94
N SER A 274 27.20 26.08 -2.83
CA SER A 274 27.27 27.08 -3.91
C SER A 274 26.42 26.90 -5.18
N THR A 275 25.72 28.01 -5.47
CA THR A 275 25.13 28.46 -6.74
C THR A 275 23.79 27.86 -7.16
N ALA A 276 22.75 28.67 -6.94
CA ALA A 276 21.50 28.62 -7.67
C ALA A 276 21.75 28.62 -9.19
N SER A 277 21.29 27.57 -9.87
CA SER A 277 20.64 27.61 -11.19
C SER A 277 20.45 26.19 -11.73
N THR A 278 19.26 25.96 -12.30
CA THR A 278 18.90 24.82 -13.17
C THR A 278 18.43 23.54 -12.45
N SER A 279 17.10 23.34 -12.48
CA SER A 279 16.38 22.09 -12.78
C SER A 279 17.25 20.83 -12.90
N THR A 280 17.74 20.30 -11.77
CA THR A 280 18.42 19.01 -11.73
C THR A 280 17.60 18.08 -10.86
N VAL A 281 16.79 17.28 -11.52
CA VAL A 281 16.13 16.09 -10.98
C VAL A 281 17.23 15.22 -10.35
N PRO A 282 17.19 14.89 -9.04
CA PRO A 282 18.13 13.94 -8.44
C PRO A 282 18.08 12.64 -9.23
N GLN A 283 19.15 12.35 -9.98
CA GLN A 283 19.29 11.10 -10.72
C GLN A 283 19.48 9.98 -9.69
N ARG A 284 18.91 8.79 -9.95
CA ARG A 284 19.02 7.56 -9.15
C ARG A 284 20.47 7.02 -9.05
N LEU A 285 21.40 7.82 -8.57
CA LEU A 285 22.81 7.47 -8.39
C LEU A 285 23.12 7.49 -6.90
N THR A 286 23.02 6.29 -6.30
CA THR A 286 23.74 5.87 -5.08
C THR A 286 23.67 6.83 -3.89
N LEU A 287 22.46 7.20 -3.44
CA LEU A 287 22.31 7.71 -2.08
C LEU A 287 22.38 6.53 -1.09
N PRO A 288 23.03 6.68 0.08
CA PRO A 288 22.85 5.74 1.19
C PRO A 288 21.36 5.57 1.50
N ASP A 289 20.93 4.36 1.90
CA ASP A 289 19.52 4.03 2.11
C ASP A 289 18.78 5.04 3.01
N THR A 290 19.47 5.59 4.02
CA THR A 290 18.93 6.60 4.95
C THR A 290 18.66 7.95 4.29
N GLU A 291 19.53 8.39 3.37
CA GLU A 291 19.34 9.65 2.64
C GLU A 291 18.25 9.51 1.58
N PHE A 292 18.18 8.34 0.92
CA PHE A 292 17.11 8.01 -0.02
C PHE A 292 15.75 8.00 0.67
N GLU A 293 15.62 7.33 1.82
CA GLU A 293 14.40 7.30 2.63
C GLU A 293 13.93 8.73 2.96
N SER A 294 14.82 9.57 3.51
CA SER A 294 14.46 10.96 3.87
C SER A 294 14.05 11.82 2.66
N SER A 295 14.73 11.65 1.52
CA SER A 295 14.44 12.42 0.30
C SER A 295 13.12 12.01 -0.34
N ALA A 296 12.78 10.71 -0.29
CA ALA A 296 11.57 10.17 -0.90
C ALA A 296 10.27 10.74 -0.31
N TYR A 297 10.30 11.27 0.92
CA TYR A 297 9.17 11.96 1.54
C TYR A 297 8.83 13.30 0.87
N GLU A 298 9.80 13.94 0.21
CA GLU A 298 9.64 15.24 -0.45
C GLU A 298 9.28 15.08 -1.95
N TRP A 299 9.32 13.85 -2.47
CA TRP A 299 9.11 13.58 -3.90
C TRP A 299 7.64 13.64 -4.28
N SER A 300 7.36 14.26 -5.43
CA SER A 300 5.99 14.41 -5.91
C SER A 300 5.41 13.08 -6.36
N ARG A 301 4.16 12.79 -5.99
CA ARG A 301 3.43 11.58 -6.39
C ARG A 301 2.66 11.81 -7.68
N MET A 302 2.82 10.95 -8.66
CA MET A 302 1.99 10.95 -9.87
C MET A 302 0.55 10.57 -9.54
N VAL A 303 -0.36 11.53 -9.59
CA VAL A 303 -1.79 11.34 -9.23
C VAL A 303 -2.69 11.09 -10.44
N PHE A 304 -2.18 11.28 -11.66
CA PHE A 304 -2.85 10.90 -12.91
C PHE A 304 -1.92 10.10 -13.83
N PRO A 305 -2.47 9.29 -14.75
CA PRO A 305 -1.66 8.61 -15.77
C PRO A 305 -0.85 9.60 -16.62
N PRO A 306 0.47 9.37 -16.82
CA PRO A 306 1.29 10.24 -17.65
C PRO A 306 0.83 10.20 -19.11
N LEU A 307 0.66 11.36 -19.73
CA LEU A 307 0.27 11.47 -21.14
C LEU A 307 1.51 11.41 -22.03
N LYS A 308 1.76 10.25 -22.64
CA LYS A 308 2.89 10.01 -23.54
C LYS A 308 2.49 10.35 -24.98
N ARG A 309 2.99 11.46 -25.52
CA ARG A 309 2.80 11.91 -26.91
C ARG A 309 4.14 11.93 -27.63
N GLY A 310 4.16 11.90 -28.97
CA GLY A 310 5.40 11.86 -29.75
C GLY A 310 6.40 12.96 -29.32
N GLY A 311 7.44 12.55 -28.58
CA GLY A 311 8.49 13.44 -28.05
C GLY A 311 8.16 14.21 -26.75
N HIS A 312 6.92 14.15 -26.25
CA HIS A 312 6.44 14.92 -25.09
C HIS A 312 5.78 14.01 -24.07
N ILE A 313 6.13 14.17 -22.79
CA ILE A 313 5.48 13.46 -21.69
C ILE A 313 4.92 14.48 -20.74
N ILE A 314 3.59 14.49 -20.58
CA ILE A 314 2.91 15.40 -19.65
C ILE A 314 2.57 14.62 -18.39
N THR A 315 2.97 15.16 -17.24
CA THR A 315 2.78 14.56 -15.93
C THR A 315 2.00 15.50 -15.02
N ASP A 316 1.04 14.97 -14.28
CA ASP A 316 0.33 15.70 -13.22
C ASP A 316 0.67 15.03 -11.87
N SER A 317 1.36 15.77 -11.01
CA SER A 317 1.90 15.25 -9.76
C SER A 317 1.47 16.09 -8.56
N CYS A 318 1.16 15.44 -7.45
CA CYS A 318 0.88 16.07 -6.17
C CYS A 318 2.21 16.28 -5.43
N THR A 319 2.48 17.52 -5.05
CA THR A 319 3.77 17.93 -4.47
C THR A 319 3.70 18.05 -2.95
N GLU A 320 4.87 18.12 -2.31
CA GLU A 320 4.98 18.38 -0.87
C GLU A 320 4.22 19.66 -0.44
N GLN A 321 4.08 20.67 -1.32
CA GLN A 321 3.36 21.91 -1.00
C GLN A 321 1.83 21.72 -0.97
N GLY A 322 1.32 20.52 -1.25
CA GLY A 322 -0.12 20.26 -1.30
C GLY A 322 -0.79 20.81 -2.55
N GLN A 323 -0.06 20.86 -3.66
CA GLN A 323 -0.54 21.37 -4.95
C GLN A 323 -0.41 20.29 -6.03
N ILE A 324 -1.24 20.38 -7.07
CA ILE A 324 -1.05 19.60 -8.29
C ILE A 324 -0.26 20.44 -9.28
N ILE A 325 0.90 19.95 -9.69
CA ILE A 325 1.72 20.58 -10.71
C ILE A 325 1.72 19.73 -11.96
N ARG A 326 1.34 20.35 -13.09
CA ARG A 326 1.54 19.82 -14.43
C ARG A 326 2.94 20.16 -14.92
N ARG A 327 3.69 19.17 -15.39
CA ARG A 327 4.98 19.35 -16.06
C ARG A 327 4.96 18.67 -17.43
N THR A 328 5.64 19.29 -18.39
CA THR A 328 5.87 18.71 -19.73
C THR A 328 7.35 18.46 -19.87
N PHE A 329 7.72 17.22 -20.16
CA PHE A 329 9.09 16.81 -20.44
C PHE A 329 9.24 16.57 -21.94
N THR A 330 10.20 17.24 -22.56
CA THR A 330 10.58 17.09 -23.96
C THR A 330 11.93 16.40 -24.09
N LYS A 331 12.26 15.92 -25.30
CA LYS A 331 13.60 15.37 -25.59
C LYS A 331 14.73 16.39 -25.41
N ASN A 332 14.41 17.69 -25.41
CA ASN A 332 15.39 18.77 -25.38
C ASN A 332 15.63 19.33 -23.96
N ASP A 333 14.83 18.94 -22.96
CA ASP A 333 14.84 19.51 -21.59
C ASP A 333 16.00 19.02 -20.70
N GLY A 334 17.22 18.94 -21.25
CA GLY A 334 18.43 18.56 -20.51
C GLY A 334 18.87 17.13 -20.79
N ARG A 335 20.19 16.91 -20.64
CA ARG A 335 20.97 15.69 -20.92
C ARG A 335 20.08 14.44 -20.89
N GLY A 336 19.96 13.76 -22.04
CA GLY A 336 18.86 12.86 -22.40
C GLY A 336 18.50 11.68 -21.47
N ASP A 337 19.03 11.61 -20.25
CA ASP A 337 18.70 10.61 -19.24
C ASP A 337 17.40 10.94 -18.50
N VAL A 338 17.09 12.21 -18.18
CA VAL A 338 15.81 12.59 -17.53
C VAL A 338 14.60 12.21 -18.38
N TRP A 339 14.65 12.50 -19.69
CA TRP A 339 13.58 12.12 -20.61
C TRP A 339 13.45 10.59 -20.72
N LYS A 340 14.56 9.84 -20.71
CA LYS A 340 14.51 8.37 -20.75
C LYS A 340 13.89 7.79 -19.48
N ASP A 341 14.13 8.39 -18.33
CA ASP A 341 13.58 7.94 -17.05
C ASP A 341 12.09 8.28 -16.94
N VAL A 342 11.71 9.53 -17.26
CA VAL A 342 10.30 9.95 -17.30
C VAL A 342 9.50 9.15 -18.34
N ARG A 343 10.12 8.64 -19.41
CA ARG A 343 9.44 7.75 -20.38
C ARG A 343 8.99 6.43 -19.74
N LYS A 344 9.69 5.96 -18.71
CA LYS A 344 9.35 4.73 -17.98
C LYS A 344 8.33 4.97 -16.88
N ILE A 345 8.09 6.22 -16.50
CA ILE A 345 7.17 6.55 -15.42
C ILE A 345 5.76 6.02 -15.71
N MET A 346 5.14 5.52 -14.64
CA MET A 346 3.79 4.99 -14.58
C MET A 346 2.93 5.82 -13.63
N TRP A 347 1.62 5.57 -13.66
CA TRP A 347 0.71 6.18 -12.72
C TRP A 347 1.01 5.69 -11.30
N GLY A 348 1.20 6.61 -10.37
CA GLY A 348 1.57 6.29 -9.00
C GLY A 348 3.07 6.35 -8.70
N ASP A 349 3.94 6.51 -9.70
CA ASP A 349 5.37 6.66 -9.42
C ASP A 349 5.68 7.99 -8.71
N LEU A 350 6.85 8.04 -8.08
CA LEU A 350 7.43 9.27 -7.53
C LEU A 350 8.24 10.02 -8.60
N LEU A 351 8.38 11.33 -8.41
CA LEU A 351 9.27 12.21 -9.16
C LEU A 351 10.19 12.97 -8.20
N PRO A 352 11.53 12.89 -8.38
CA PRO A 352 12.30 12.11 -9.38
C PRO A 352 12.10 10.57 -9.26
N TYR A 353 12.28 9.83 -10.37
CA TYR A 353 12.09 8.37 -10.49
C TYR A 353 13.39 7.57 -10.34
#